data_AF-A0A0Q7BIJ5-F1
#
_entry.id   AF-A0A0Q7BIJ5-F1
#
_cell.length_a   1.000
_cell.length_b   1.000
_cell.length_c   1.000
_cell.angle_alpha   90.00
_cell.angle_beta   90.00
_cell.angle_gamma   90.00
#
_symmetry.space_group_name_H-M   'P 1'
#
loop_
_entity.id
_entity.type
_entity.pdbx_description
1 polymer ?
#
loop_
_entity_poly.entity_id
_entity_poly.type
_entity_poly.pdbx_seq_one_letter_code
_entity_poly.pdbx_strand_id
1 'polypeptide(L)'
;MSNAAFKWIPAALLVLGSHAPSAIAQSTPATIERSHADALTSFRQARFPEAYGRFIALANAGHAPSAELALWMYRHGTSVFAREWDSTPEQLAAWTRLAGQPAPALAAHGDRQDAAPVATWTRGSAR
;
A
#
# COMPACT_ATOMS: atom_id res chain seq x y z
N MET A 1 -48.42 -30.22 13.26
CA MET A 1 -49.57 -29.28 13.21
C MET A 1 -49.06 -27.92 13.64
N SER A 2 -49.27 -26.80 12.99
CA SER A 2 -49.68 -26.43 11.63
C SER A 2 -49.37 -24.92 11.51
N ASN A 3 -49.15 -24.50 10.27
CA ASN A 3 -48.69 -23.19 9.82
C ASN A 3 -49.69 -22.02 9.98
N ALA A 4 -49.14 -20.82 9.71
CA ALA A 4 -49.76 -19.65 9.05
C ALA A 4 -50.61 -18.72 9.95
N ALA A 5 -50.74 -17.41 9.72
CA ALA A 5 -50.57 -16.56 8.55
C ALA A 5 -50.32 -15.10 9.03
N PHE A 6 -49.34 -14.36 8.50
CA PHE A 6 -49.41 -13.44 7.36
C PHE A 6 -50.46 -12.32 7.44
N LYS A 7 -49.99 -11.04 7.48
CA LYS A 7 -50.59 -9.74 7.04
C LYS A 7 -50.17 -8.61 8.00
N TRP A 8 -49.50 -7.50 7.66
CA TRP A 8 -49.63 -6.56 6.53
C TRP A 8 -48.32 -5.80 6.22
N ILE A 9 -48.20 -5.37 4.95
CA ILE A 9 -47.26 -4.35 4.45
C ILE A 9 -48.11 -3.10 4.12
N PRO A 10 -47.63 -1.89 4.45
CA PRO A 10 -47.46 -0.86 3.42
C PRO A 10 -46.07 -0.21 3.56
N ALA A 11 -45.21 -0.26 2.53
CA ALA A 11 -45.20 0.70 1.43
C ALA A 11 -45.10 2.16 1.91
N ALA A 12 -43.89 2.60 2.23
CA ALA A 12 -43.50 4.00 2.09
C ALA A 12 -42.12 4.05 1.45
N LEU A 13 -42.12 4.22 0.13
CA LEU A 13 -40.99 4.69 -0.65
C LEU A 13 -40.55 6.03 -0.05
N LEU A 14 -39.35 6.09 0.50
CA LEU A 14 -38.58 7.32 0.60
C LEU A 14 -37.27 7.10 -0.15
N VAL A 15 -37.36 7.29 -1.47
CA VAL A 15 -36.22 7.73 -2.27
C VAL A 15 -35.86 9.12 -1.74
N LEU A 16 -34.83 9.20 -0.92
CA LEU A 16 -34.11 10.44 -0.67
C LEU A 16 -32.73 10.14 -0.08
N GLY A 17 -31.68 10.39 -0.85
CA GLY A 17 -30.32 10.44 -0.33
C GLY A 17 -29.29 9.83 -1.27
N SER A 18 -29.00 10.54 -2.36
CA SER A 18 -27.68 10.48 -3.01
C SER A 18 -26.56 10.73 -1.99
N HIS A 19 -25.35 10.21 -2.28
CA HIS A 19 -24.05 10.50 -1.66
C HIS A 19 -23.61 9.46 -0.61
N ALA A 20 -22.47 8.76 -0.70
CA ALA A 20 -21.19 9.05 -1.33
C ALA A 20 -20.51 7.75 -1.82
N PRO A 21 -19.58 7.81 -2.79
CA PRO A 21 -18.71 6.69 -3.12
C PRO A 21 -17.90 6.25 -1.89
N SER A 22 -17.64 4.95 -1.82
CA SER A 22 -16.90 4.22 -0.80
C SER A 22 -15.60 4.92 -0.36
N ALA A 23 -15.67 5.72 0.70
CA ALA A 23 -14.49 6.28 1.39
C ALA A 23 -13.90 5.29 2.42
N ILE A 24 -13.93 3.98 2.13
CA ILE A 24 -13.29 2.94 2.93
C ILE A 24 -12.38 2.13 2.01
N ALA A 25 -11.27 2.73 1.59
CA ALA A 25 -10.18 1.99 0.92
C ALA A 25 -8.81 2.69 1.00
N GLN A 26 -8.76 3.98 1.38
CA GLN A 26 -7.50 4.76 1.31
C GLN A 26 -6.74 4.86 2.65
N SER A 27 -7.27 4.30 3.74
CA SER A 27 -6.62 4.39 5.06
C SER A 27 -5.49 3.37 5.26
N THR A 28 -5.48 2.27 4.51
CA THR A 28 -4.46 1.21 4.67
C THR A 28 -3.09 1.61 4.09
N PRO A 29 -2.96 2.20 2.87
CA PRO A 29 -1.65 2.49 2.30
C PRO A 29 -0.90 3.57 3.10
N ALA A 30 -1.60 4.64 3.52
CA ALA A 30 -1.01 5.71 4.31
C ALA A 30 -0.54 5.25 5.71
N THR A 31 -1.22 4.27 6.30
CA THR A 31 -0.82 3.70 7.59
C THR A 31 0.42 2.82 7.44
N ILE A 32 0.45 1.97 6.39
CA ILE A 32 1.62 1.13 6.07
C ILE A 32 2.86 1.99 5.79
N GLU A 33 2.70 3.08 5.04
CA GLU A 33 3.81 3.99 4.71
C GLU A 33 4.33 4.72 5.96
N ARG A 34 3.42 5.15 6.86
CA ARG A 34 3.81 5.75 8.14
C ARG A 34 4.59 4.75 9.01
N SER A 35 4.12 3.51 9.10
CA SER A 35 4.85 2.45 9.82
C SER A 35 6.21 2.14 9.19
N HIS A 36 6.34 2.21 7.87
CA HIS A 36 7.62 2.10 7.18
C HIS A 36 8.55 3.27 7.53
N ALA A 37 8.04 4.50 7.55
CA ALA A 37 8.79 5.69 7.98
C ALA A 37 9.26 5.61 9.45
N ASP A 38 8.44 5.06 10.35
CA ASP A 38 8.82 4.83 11.75
C ASP A 38 9.94 3.78 11.87
N ALA A 39 9.88 2.72 11.04
CA ALA A 39 10.93 1.70 10.96
C ALA A 39 12.25 2.32 10.45
N LEU A 40 12.20 3.15 9.40
CA LEU A 40 13.35 3.90 8.90
C LEU A 40 13.93 4.87 9.94
N THR A 41 13.06 5.54 10.72
CA THR A 41 13.50 6.42 11.81
C THR A 41 14.30 5.63 12.85
N SER A 42 13.82 4.44 13.21
CA SER A 42 14.49 3.55 14.16
C SER A 42 15.84 3.08 13.61
N PHE A 43 15.88 2.75 12.33
CA PHE A 43 17.10 2.36 11.63
C PHE A 43 18.15 3.48 11.66
N ARG A 44 17.74 4.72 11.35
CA ARG A 44 18.62 5.91 11.39
C ARG A 44 19.13 6.22 12.79
N GLN A 45 18.34 5.93 13.82
CA GLN A 45 18.72 6.08 15.23
C GLN A 45 19.61 4.93 15.75
N ALA A 46 20.11 4.05 14.87
CA ALA A 46 20.87 2.85 15.22
C ALA A 46 20.12 1.87 16.14
N ARG A 47 18.79 1.97 16.22
CA ARG A 47 17.92 1.04 16.96
C ARG A 47 17.63 -0.18 16.09
N PHE A 48 18.68 -0.85 15.64
CA PHE A 48 18.60 -1.89 14.62
C PHE A 48 17.69 -3.07 14.97
N PRO A 49 17.66 -3.60 16.21
CA PRO A 49 16.74 -4.70 16.54
C PRO A 49 15.27 -4.32 16.40
N GLU A 50 14.94 -3.09 16.76
CA GLU A 50 13.58 -2.57 16.65
C GLU A 50 13.22 -2.25 15.21
N ALA A 51 14.15 -1.65 14.45
CA ALA A 51 13.97 -1.43 13.02
C ALA A 51 13.73 -2.76 12.30
N TYR A 52 14.52 -3.78 12.60
CA TYR A 52 14.38 -5.11 12.02
C TYR A 52 13.02 -5.74 12.31
N GLY A 53 12.57 -5.71 13.57
CA GLY A 53 11.25 -6.20 13.95
C GLY A 53 10.10 -5.49 13.22
N ARG A 54 10.20 -4.16 13.05
CA ARG A 54 9.23 -3.39 12.27
C ARG A 54 9.25 -3.73 10.79
N PHE A 55 10.43 -3.90 10.20
CA PHE A 55 10.55 -4.29 8.79
C PHE A 55 9.98 -5.69 8.56
N ILE A 56 10.23 -6.66 9.44
CA ILE A 56 9.64 -8.01 9.36
C ILE A 56 8.12 -7.94 9.40
N ALA A 57 7.54 -7.20 10.35
CA ALA A 57 6.09 -7.08 10.46
C ALA A 57 5.47 -6.53 9.17
N LEU A 58 6.09 -5.51 8.57
CA LEU A 58 5.66 -4.93 7.30
C LEU A 58 5.91 -5.86 6.10
N ALA A 59 7.03 -6.56 6.06
CA ALA A 59 7.36 -7.52 5.01
C ALA A 59 6.37 -8.70 5.00
N ASN A 60 6.03 -9.21 6.18
CA ASN A 60 5.01 -10.25 6.36
C ASN A 60 3.60 -9.76 6.00
N ALA A 61 3.35 -8.44 6.09
CA ALA A 61 2.12 -7.81 5.61
C ALA A 61 2.11 -7.53 4.09
N GLY A 62 3.18 -7.87 3.36
CA GLY A 62 3.26 -7.67 1.91
C GLY A 62 3.89 -6.35 1.47
N HIS A 63 4.55 -5.60 2.36
CA HIS A 63 5.22 -4.35 2.01
C HIS A 63 6.62 -4.59 1.42
N ALA A 64 6.73 -4.51 0.09
CA ALA A 64 7.98 -4.81 -0.64
C ALA A 64 9.20 -3.99 -0.20
N PRO A 65 9.12 -2.65 0.00
CA PRO A 65 10.28 -1.88 0.46
C PRO A 65 10.80 -2.32 1.84
N SER A 66 9.90 -2.74 2.74
CA SER A 66 10.31 -3.27 4.05
C SER A 66 10.95 -4.66 3.93
N ALA A 67 10.47 -5.49 3.00
CA ALA A 67 11.04 -6.81 2.74
C ALA A 67 12.46 -6.74 2.20
N GLU A 68 12.75 -5.77 1.32
CA GLU A 68 14.11 -5.48 0.84
C GLU A 68 15.07 -5.15 1.99
N LEU A 69 14.66 -4.24 2.87
CA LEU A 69 15.48 -3.84 4.01
C LEU A 69 15.65 -4.98 5.03
N ALA A 70 14.61 -5.76 5.29
CA ALA A 70 14.71 -6.94 6.15
C ALA A 70 15.71 -7.96 5.58
N LEU A 71 15.65 -8.26 4.27
CA LEU A 71 16.61 -9.15 3.61
C LEU A 71 18.03 -8.61 3.65
N TRP A 72 18.21 -7.31 3.41
CA TRP A 72 19.53 -6.69 3.47
C TRP A 72 20.10 -6.78 4.90
N MET A 73 19.29 -6.47 5.92
CA MET A 73 19.70 -6.60 7.32
C MET A 73 20.06 -8.04 7.68
N TYR A 74 19.25 -9.02 7.26
CA TYR A 74 19.52 -10.44 7.47
C TYR A 74 20.87 -10.87 6.85
N ARG A 75 21.08 -10.54 5.56
CA ARG A 75 22.29 -10.91 4.80
C ARG A 75 23.57 -10.27 5.32
N HIS A 76 23.47 -9.05 5.85
CA HIS A 76 24.61 -8.28 6.34
C HIS A 76 24.65 -8.18 7.87
N GLY A 77 23.89 -9.05 8.56
CA GLY A 77 23.74 -9.05 10.01
C GLY A 77 25.07 -8.99 10.77
N THR A 78 25.92 -9.98 10.53
CA THR A 78 27.18 -10.14 11.26
C THR A 78 28.23 -9.10 10.87
N SER A 79 28.26 -8.67 9.61
CA SER A 79 29.27 -7.72 9.11
C SER A 79 28.96 -6.27 9.41
N VAL A 80 27.68 -5.87 9.40
CA VAL A 80 27.25 -4.47 9.59
C VAL A 80 26.71 -4.23 11.00
N PHE A 81 26.03 -5.22 11.59
CA PHE A 81 25.34 -5.05 12.88
C PHE A 81 25.95 -5.88 14.02
N ALA A 82 27.02 -6.64 13.73
CA ALA A 82 27.62 -7.61 14.66
C ALA A 82 26.58 -8.54 15.31
N ARG A 83 25.52 -8.88 14.56
CA ARG A 83 24.35 -9.59 15.06
C ARG A 83 23.77 -10.55 14.02
N GLU A 84 23.38 -11.72 14.47
CA GLU A 84 22.56 -12.63 13.67
C GLU A 84 21.08 -12.31 13.87
N TRP A 85 20.34 -12.36 12.76
CA TRP A 85 18.91 -12.10 12.72
C TRP A 85 18.18 -13.42 12.50
N ASP A 86 17.12 -13.65 13.28
CA ASP A 86 16.32 -14.86 13.15
C ASP A 86 15.25 -14.68 12.07
N SER A 87 15.19 -15.62 11.13
CA SER A 87 14.21 -15.68 10.03
C SER A 87 14.16 -17.09 9.47
N THR A 88 12.95 -17.60 9.23
CA THR A 88 12.79 -18.95 8.68
C THR A 88 13.02 -18.97 7.17
N PRO A 89 13.42 -20.12 6.58
CA PRO A 89 13.61 -20.23 5.12
C PRO A 89 12.38 -19.80 4.32
N GLU A 90 11.17 -20.06 4.82
CA GLU A 90 9.91 -19.68 4.18
C GLU A 90 9.73 -18.16 4.18
N GLN A 91 10.07 -17.49 5.28
CA GLN A 91 10.03 -16.03 5.36
C GLN A 91 11.01 -15.39 4.38
N LEU A 92 12.25 -15.90 4.31
CA LEU A 92 13.26 -15.42 3.37
C LEU A 92 12.81 -15.61 1.91
N ALA A 93 12.21 -16.75 1.58
CA ALA A 93 11.66 -17.01 0.24
C ALA A 93 10.50 -16.07 -0.10
N ALA A 94 9.60 -15.80 0.87
CA ALA A 94 8.49 -14.88 0.69
C ALA A 94 8.98 -13.44 0.47
N TRP A 95 9.91 -12.96 1.31
CA TRP A 95 10.48 -11.62 1.17
C TRP A 95 11.27 -11.46 -0.12
N THR A 96 12.02 -12.49 -0.55
CA THR A 96 12.79 -12.44 -1.80
C THR A 96 11.87 -12.28 -3.01
N ARG A 97 10.73 -13.00 -3.01
CA ARG A 97 9.72 -12.86 -4.05
C ARG A 97 9.08 -11.47 -4.04
N LEU A 98 8.82 -10.95 -2.85
CA LEU A 98 8.15 -9.66 -2.66
C LEU A 98 9.06 -8.47 -3.03
N ALA A 99 10.32 -8.49 -2.62
CA ALA A 99 11.35 -7.51 -2.96
C ALA A 99 11.65 -7.44 -4.47
N GLY A 100 11.42 -8.53 -5.20
CA GLY A 100 11.54 -8.55 -6.66
C GLY A 100 10.36 -7.90 -7.38
N GLN A 101 9.27 -7.57 -6.67
CA GLN A 101 8.15 -6.84 -7.27
C GLN A 101 8.44 -5.35 -7.25
N PRO A 102 8.23 -4.62 -8.36
CA PRO A 102 8.29 -3.18 -8.32
C PRO A 102 7.34 -2.69 -7.23
N ALA A 103 7.85 -1.86 -6.31
CA ALA A 103 7.01 -1.17 -5.34
C ALA A 103 5.79 -0.63 -6.10
N PRO A 104 4.55 -0.83 -5.62
CA PRO A 104 3.36 -0.38 -6.32
C PRO A 104 3.59 1.08 -6.66
N ALA A 105 3.91 1.36 -7.94
CA ALA A 105 4.14 2.72 -8.38
C ALA A 105 2.82 3.38 -8.02
N LEU A 106 2.87 4.28 -7.03
CA LEU A 106 1.72 4.98 -6.51
C LEU A 106 1.03 5.48 -7.77
N ALA A 107 -0.03 4.79 -8.19
CA ALA A 107 -0.62 5.04 -9.47
C ALA A 107 -1.09 6.47 -9.33
N ALA A 108 -0.38 7.38 -9.99
CA ALA A 108 -0.63 8.80 -9.97
C ALA A 108 -2.05 8.96 -10.51
N HIS A 109 -3.02 8.83 -9.62
CA HIS A 109 -4.45 8.86 -9.87
C HIS A 109 -4.89 10.32 -10.09
N GLY A 110 -3.98 11.14 -10.62
CA GLY A 110 -4.12 12.58 -10.72
C GLY A 110 -3.27 13.23 -11.81
N ASP A 111 -2.64 12.47 -12.73
CA ASP A 111 -1.95 13.06 -13.87
C ASP A 111 -2.40 12.44 -15.20
N ARG A 112 -3.73 12.43 -15.39
CA ARG A 112 -4.31 12.34 -16.73
C ARG A 112 -5.72 12.90 -16.76
N GLN A 113 -5.85 14.23 -16.69
CA GLN A 113 -7.00 14.94 -17.26
C GLN A 113 -6.70 16.44 -17.33
N ASP A 114 -6.89 17.02 -18.52
CA ASP A 114 -6.79 18.44 -18.87
C ASP A 114 -5.41 18.99 -19.31
N ALA A 115 -4.92 18.48 -20.44
CA ALA A 115 -4.25 19.34 -21.41
C ALA A 115 -4.86 19.03 -22.78
N ALA A 116 -5.84 19.83 -23.17
CA ALA A 116 -6.46 19.83 -24.49
C ALA A 116 -5.42 19.82 -25.62
N PRO A 117 -5.72 19.25 -26.80
CA PRO A 117 -4.85 19.38 -27.96
C PRO A 117 -4.74 20.87 -28.31
N VAL A 118 -3.57 21.47 -28.07
CA VAL A 118 -3.26 22.83 -28.52
C VAL A 118 -3.45 22.87 -30.03
N ALA A 119 -4.34 23.75 -30.46
CA ALA A 119 -4.67 23.94 -31.86
C ALA A 119 -3.40 24.24 -32.67
N THR A 120 -3.22 23.46 -33.72
CA THR A 120 -2.21 23.63 -34.77
C THR A 120 -2.37 25.02 -35.39
N TRP A 121 -1.47 25.95 -35.09
CA TRP A 121 -1.41 27.20 -35.84
C TRP A 121 -0.87 26.89 -37.24
N THR A 122 -1.76 27.02 -38.22
CA THR A 122 -1.46 26.91 -39.63
C THR A 122 -0.50 28.03 -40.04
N ARG A 123 0.62 27.61 -40.62
CA ARG A 123 1.63 28.43 -41.29
C ARG A 123 0.98 29.16 -42.46
N GLY A 124 0.62 30.43 -42.27
CA GLY A 124 0.22 31.35 -43.33
C GLY A 124 1.43 31.89 -44.07
N SER A 125 1.65 31.35 -45.27
CA SER A 125 2.55 31.88 -46.30
C SER A 125 1.87 32.96 -47.14
N ALA A 126 2.48 34.13 -47.29
CA ALA A 126 2.40 35.02 -48.46
C ALA A 126 3.50 36.09 -48.27
N ARG A 127 4.61 36.02 -49.02
CA ARG A 127 4.86 36.72 -50.30
C ARG A 127 4.82 38.24 -50.17
#